data_AF-R5S1P0-F1
#
_entry.id   AF-R5S1P0-F1
#
_cell.length_a   1.000
_cell.length_b   1.000
_cell.length_c   1.000
_cell.angle_alpha   90.00
_cell.angle_beta   90.00
_cell.angle_gamma   90.00
#
_symmetry.space_group_name_H-M   'P 1'
#
loop_
_entity.id
_entity.type
_entity.pdbx_description
1 polymer ?
#
loop_
_entity_poly.entity_id
_entity_poly.type
_entity_poly.pdbx_seq_one_letter_code
_entity_poly.pdbx_strand_id
1 'polypeptide(L)'
;MKLKEQKKFGILWLSIGAALFLAGLLLGETEYGSYISGFGGALMGVGAARLLRVRRLSRDPEKAADYEASLRDERTAYVANKARSMAFFISIYVQLAAGLLAILVFDRPLVGQVLCGLTCLQSLLYTVFYWHYDKVY
;
A
#
# COMPACT_ATOMS: atom_id res chain seq x y z
N MET A 1 10.46 -10.95 4.23
CA MET A 1 9.28 -11.41 5.00
C MET A 1 9.07 -12.87 4.68
N LYS A 2 8.93 -13.72 5.71
CA LYS A 2 8.73 -15.17 5.51
C LYS A 2 7.36 -15.43 4.88
N LEU A 3 7.19 -16.53 4.13
CA LEU A 3 5.90 -16.87 3.49
C LEU A 3 4.73 -16.93 4.48
N LYS A 4 4.98 -17.43 5.70
CA LYS A 4 3.96 -17.50 6.76
C LYS A 4 3.47 -16.10 7.19
N GLU A 5 4.36 -15.11 7.21
CA GLU A 5 4.01 -13.73 7.53
C GLU A 5 3.28 -13.06 6.37
N GLN A 6 3.75 -13.26 5.13
CA GLN A 6 3.07 -12.80 3.92
C GLN A 6 1.61 -13.28 3.88
N LYS A 7 1.36 -14.54 4.29
CA LYS A 7 0.01 -15.11 4.39
C LYS A 7 -0.84 -14.41 5.45
N LYS A 8 -0.29 -14.20 6.65
CA LYS A 8 -0.99 -13.49 7.75
C LYS A 8 -1.35 -12.06 7.34
N PHE A 9 -0.40 -11.33 6.77
CA PHE A 9 -0.66 -9.98 6.24
C PHE A 9 -1.70 -10.01 5.13
N GLY A 10 -1.61 -10.95 4.18
CA GLY A 10 -2.60 -11.09 3.12
C GLY A 10 -4.02 -11.31 3.65
N ILE A 11 -4.19 -12.18 4.66
CA ILE A 11 -5.48 -12.43 5.31
C ILE A 11 -5.96 -11.18 6.04
N LEU A 12 -5.09 -10.49 6.77
CA LEU A 12 -5.43 -9.27 7.50
C LEU A 12 -5.92 -8.15 6.56
N TRP A 13 -5.20 -7.91 5.46
CA TRP A 13 -5.59 -6.92 4.46
C TRP A 13 -6.89 -7.31 3.75
N LEU A 14 -7.10 -8.59 3.49
CA LEU A 14 -8.33 -9.10 2.91
C LEU A 14 -9.51 -8.95 3.87
N SER A 15 -9.34 -9.24 5.17
CA SER A 15 -10.42 -9.11 6.16
C SER A 15 -10.79 -7.64 6.38
N ILE A 16 -9.81 -6.74 6.43
CA ILE A 16 -10.05 -5.29 6.55
C ILE A 16 -10.77 -4.77 5.30
N GLY A 17 -10.30 -5.17 4.10
CA GLY A 17 -10.95 -4.80 2.84
C GLY A 17 -12.38 -5.32 2.74
N ALA A 18 -12.64 -6.57 3.15
CA ALA A 18 -13.98 -7.16 3.16
C ALA A 18 -14.91 -6.47 4.16
N ALA A 19 -14.44 -6.14 5.36
CA ALA A 19 -15.22 -5.40 6.35
C ALA A 19 -15.60 -4.00 5.84
N LEU A 20 -14.65 -3.27 5.24
CA LEU A 20 -14.90 -1.95 4.65
C LEU A 20 -15.83 -2.03 3.43
N PHE A 21 -15.67 -3.05 2.58
CA PHE A 21 -16.53 -3.26 1.42
C PHE A 21 -17.99 -3.50 1.84
N LEU A 22 -18.21 -4.39 2.80
CA LEU A 22 -19.54 -4.68 3.35
C LEU A 22 -20.13 -3.48 4.07
N ALA A 23 -19.33 -2.75 4.86
CA ALA A 23 -19.77 -1.51 5.51
C ALA A 23 -20.19 -0.46 4.48
N GLY A 24 -19.43 -0.28 3.41
CA GLY A 24 -19.77 0.65 2.32
C GLY A 24 -21.04 0.25 1.56
N LEU A 25 -21.27 -1.06 1.37
CA LEU A 25 -22.48 -1.58 0.73
C LEU A 25 -23.73 -1.39 1.62
N LEU A 26 -23.57 -1.56 2.94
CA LEU A 26 -24.63 -1.37 3.94
C LEU A 26 -24.98 0.11 4.16
N LEU A 27 -24.02 1.02 3.98
CA LEU A 27 -24.20 2.48 4.03
C LEU A 27 -24.79 3.07 2.74
N GLY A 28 -25.40 2.23 1.89
CA GLY A 28 -25.90 2.56 0.56
C GLY A 28 -26.75 3.83 0.47
N GLU A 29 -26.57 4.55 -0.66
CA GLU A 29 -27.12 5.87 -1.05
C GLU A 29 -26.47 7.12 -0.46
N THR A 30 -25.45 7.00 0.39
CA THR A 30 -24.63 8.15 0.79
C THR A 30 -23.41 8.31 -0.13
N GLU A 31 -23.00 9.55 -0.43
CA GLU A 31 -21.78 9.86 -1.19
C GLU A 31 -20.56 9.10 -0.62
N TYR A 32 -20.51 8.93 0.71
CA TYR A 32 -19.48 8.21 1.46
C TYR A 32 -19.53 6.67 1.29
N GLY A 33 -20.70 6.06 1.09
CA GLY A 33 -20.82 4.61 0.91
C GLY A 33 -20.09 4.10 -0.35
N SER A 34 -20.13 4.90 -1.43
CA SER A 34 -19.39 4.60 -2.67
C SER A 34 -17.88 4.69 -2.49
N TYR A 35 -17.38 5.70 -1.76
CA TYR A 35 -15.95 5.81 -1.45
C TYR A 35 -15.44 4.69 -0.54
N ILE A 36 -16.20 4.34 0.51
CA ILE A 36 -15.82 3.30 1.48
C ILE A 36 -15.85 1.92 0.84
N SER A 37 -16.86 1.62 0.03
CA SER A 37 -16.93 0.35 -0.71
C SER A 37 -15.85 0.26 -1.79
N GLY A 38 -15.60 1.34 -2.54
CA GLY A 38 -14.51 1.38 -3.52
C GLY A 38 -13.13 1.15 -2.89
N PHE A 39 -12.84 1.81 -1.77
CA PHE A 39 -11.59 1.63 -1.02
C PHE A 39 -11.47 0.23 -0.42
N GLY A 40 -12.54 -0.29 0.18
CA GLY A 40 -12.60 -1.65 0.71
C GLY A 40 -12.37 -2.71 -0.38
N GLY A 41 -12.96 -2.52 -1.56
CA GLY A 41 -12.77 -3.38 -2.72
C GLY A 41 -11.32 -3.40 -3.22
N ALA A 42 -10.68 -2.23 -3.31
CA ALA A 42 -9.26 -2.15 -3.69
C ALA A 42 -8.35 -2.87 -2.68
N LEU A 43 -8.58 -2.67 -1.37
CA LEU A 43 -7.84 -3.37 -0.31
C LEU A 43 -8.04 -4.89 -0.36
N MET A 44 -9.27 -5.33 -0.62
CA MET A 44 -9.60 -6.74 -0.80
C MET A 44 -8.87 -7.33 -2.01
N GLY A 45 -8.80 -6.61 -3.13
CA GLY A 45 -8.05 -7.00 -4.32
C GLY A 45 -6.55 -7.15 -4.05
N VAL A 46 -5.94 -6.22 -3.33
CA VAL A 46 -4.52 -6.31 -2.92
C VAL A 46 -4.30 -7.50 -1.98
N GLY A 47 -5.19 -7.71 -1.01
CA GLY A 47 -5.16 -8.86 -0.10
C GLY A 47 -5.25 -10.19 -0.85
N ALA A 48 -6.18 -10.30 -1.80
CA ALA A 48 -6.36 -11.48 -2.64
C ALA A 48 -5.15 -11.74 -3.55
N ALA A 49 -4.61 -10.71 -4.20
CA ALA A 49 -3.40 -10.82 -5.02
C ALA A 49 -2.19 -11.32 -4.20
N ARG A 50 -2.01 -10.82 -2.97
CA ARG A 50 -0.97 -11.31 -2.05
C ARG A 50 -1.19 -12.78 -1.68
N LEU A 51 -2.42 -13.20 -1.39
CA LEU A 51 -2.73 -14.60 -1.06
C LEU A 51 -2.57 -15.54 -2.25
N LEU A 52 -2.92 -15.10 -3.46
CA LEU A 52 -2.68 -15.85 -4.69
C LEU A 52 -1.19 -16.02 -4.94
N ARG A 53 -0.39 -14.97 -4.74
CA ARG A 53 1.07 -15.05 -4.84
C ARG A 53 1.65 -16.06 -3.86
N VAL A 54 1.23 -16.00 -2.59
CA VAL A 54 1.65 -16.97 -1.57
C VAL A 54 1.22 -18.38 -1.93
N ARG A 55 -0.03 -18.57 -2.40
CA ARG A 55 -0.55 -19.90 -2.77
C ARG A 55 0.19 -20.50 -3.96
N ARG A 56 0.51 -19.70 -4.99
CA ARG A 56 1.36 -20.14 -6.11
C ARG A 56 2.76 -20.52 -5.63
N LEU A 57 3.34 -19.69 -4.75
CA LEU A 57 4.70 -19.90 -4.25
C LEU A 57 4.82 -21.08 -3.27
N SER A 58 3.76 -21.39 -2.52
CA SER A 58 3.71 -22.57 -1.63
C SER A 58 3.40 -23.88 -2.35
N ARG A 59 2.91 -23.84 -3.60
CA ARG A 59 2.57 -25.05 -4.37
C ARG A 59 3.78 -25.69 -5.04
N ASP A 60 4.80 -24.90 -5.36
CA ASP A 60 6.05 -25.36 -5.97
C ASP A 60 7.17 -25.34 -4.90
N PRO A 61 7.59 -26.52 -4.37
CA PRO A 61 8.60 -26.58 -3.31
C PRO A 61 9.97 -26.06 -3.77
N GLU A 62 10.29 -26.20 -5.05
CA GLU A 62 11.50 -25.64 -5.68
C GLU A 62 11.49 -24.10 -5.65
N LYS A 63 10.36 -23.46 -6.00
CA LYS A 63 10.23 -21.99 -5.94
C LYS A 63 10.19 -21.44 -4.52
N ALA A 64 9.74 -22.23 -3.55
CA ALA A 64 9.77 -21.84 -2.15
C ALA A 64 11.22 -21.81 -1.61
N ALA A 65 12.04 -22.80 -1.98
CA ALA A 65 13.45 -22.84 -1.65
C ALA A 65 14.23 -21.71 -2.33
N ASP A 66 14.00 -21.47 -3.63
CA ASP A 66 14.58 -20.34 -4.36
C ASP A 66 14.16 -18.99 -3.78
N TYR A 67 12.92 -18.88 -3.29
CA TYR A 67 12.46 -17.66 -2.62
C TYR A 67 13.19 -17.45 -1.29
N GLU A 68 13.37 -18.50 -0.48
CA GLU A 68 14.15 -18.40 0.76
C GLU A 68 15.64 -18.09 0.51
N ALA A 69 16.22 -18.63 -0.57
CA ALA A 69 17.56 -18.27 -1.01
C ALA A 69 17.62 -16.79 -1.43
N SER A 70 16.69 -16.33 -2.28
CA SER A 70 16.62 -14.94 -2.72
C SER A 70 16.36 -13.95 -1.58
N LEU A 71 15.76 -14.38 -0.47
CA LEU A 71 15.58 -13.54 0.73
C LEU A 71 16.90 -13.24 1.44
N ARG A 72 17.96 -14.06 1.25
CA ARG A 72 19.29 -13.82 1.80
C ARG A 72 20.19 -13.03 0.84
N ASP A 73 19.80 -12.88 -0.42
CA ASP A 73 20.55 -12.11 -1.40
C ASP A 73 20.38 -10.60 -1.21
N GLU A 74 21.52 -9.92 -1.10
CA GLU A 74 21.59 -8.45 -1.03
C GLU A 74 20.95 -7.79 -2.26
N ARG A 75 21.06 -8.43 -3.43
CA ARG A 75 20.47 -7.95 -4.68
C ARG A 75 18.94 -7.87 -4.59
N THR A 76 18.29 -8.84 -3.98
CA THR A 76 16.83 -8.85 -3.80
C THR A 76 16.40 -7.77 -2.81
N ALA A 77 17.17 -7.57 -1.73
CA ALA A 77 16.93 -6.48 -0.78
C ALA A 77 17.06 -5.10 -1.45
N TYR A 78 18.10 -4.90 -2.27
CA TYR A 78 18.29 -3.67 -3.04
C TYR A 78 17.14 -3.41 -4.02
N VAL A 79 16.74 -4.42 -4.80
CA VAL A 79 15.62 -4.28 -5.75
C VAL A 79 14.31 -3.94 -5.01
N ALA A 80 14.04 -4.60 -3.88
CA ALA A 80 12.87 -4.31 -3.06
C ALA A 80 12.88 -2.88 -2.50
N ASN A 81 14.03 -2.41 -2.02
CA ASN A 81 14.18 -1.04 -1.52
C ASN A 81 14.06 0.00 -2.65
N LYS A 82 14.64 -0.26 -3.82
CA LYS A 82 14.49 0.59 -5.01
C LYS A 82 13.04 0.66 -5.47
N ALA A 83 12.33 -0.47 -5.50
CA ALA A 83 10.91 -0.50 -5.86
C ALA A 83 10.05 0.29 -4.85
N ARG A 84 10.32 0.17 -3.54
CA ARG A 84 9.62 0.97 -2.52
C ARG A 84 9.90 2.47 -2.69
N SER A 85 11.15 2.84 -2.95
CA SER A 85 11.53 4.23 -3.19
C SER A 85 10.84 4.81 -4.43
N MET A 86 10.85 4.09 -5.56
CA MET A 86 10.13 4.51 -6.77
C MET A 86 8.62 4.62 -6.55
N ALA A 87 8.01 3.65 -5.86
CA ALA A 87 6.58 3.69 -5.54
C ALA A 87 6.23 4.88 -4.65
N PHE A 88 7.11 5.25 -3.72
CA PHE A 88 6.97 6.42 -2.86
C PHE A 88 7.04 7.74 -3.65
N PHE A 89 7.97 7.87 -4.59
CA PHE A 89 8.02 9.06 -5.45
C PHE A 89 6.78 9.18 -6.33
N ILE A 90 6.39 8.08 -6.99
CA ILE A 90 5.19 8.06 -7.83
C ILE A 90 3.94 8.40 -7.00
N SER A 91 3.83 7.85 -5.78
CA SER A 91 2.66 8.13 -4.93
C SER A 91 2.58 9.60 -4.52
N ILE A 92 3.71 10.26 -4.22
CA ILE A 92 3.74 11.70 -3.92
C ILE A 92 3.22 12.51 -5.11
N TYR A 93 3.70 12.25 -6.32
CA TYR A 93 3.25 12.99 -7.51
C TYR A 93 1.77 12.77 -7.80
N VAL A 94 1.28 11.52 -7.67
CA VAL A 94 -0.13 11.20 -7.88
C VAL A 94 -1.01 11.85 -6.81
N GLN A 95 -0.60 11.83 -5.54
CA GLN A 95 -1.33 12.48 -4.45
C GLN A 95 -1.36 14.00 -4.60
N LEU A 96 -0.25 14.62 -5.04
CA LEU A 96 -0.18 16.05 -5.28
C LEU A 96 -1.08 16.47 -6.46
N ALA A 97 -1.08 15.70 -7.56
CA ALA A 97 -2.00 15.91 -8.68
C ALA A 97 -3.46 15.73 -8.24
N ALA A 98 -3.77 14.68 -7.47
CA ALA A 98 -5.11 14.45 -6.94
C ALA A 98 -5.55 15.56 -5.97
N GLY A 99 -4.65 16.05 -5.12
CA GLY A 99 -4.90 17.17 -4.20
C GLY A 99 -5.22 18.46 -4.95
N LEU A 100 -4.44 18.80 -5.98
CA LEU A 100 -4.68 19.97 -6.82
C LEU A 100 -6.01 19.86 -7.58
N LEU A 101 -6.33 18.69 -8.14
CA LEU A 101 -7.62 18.44 -8.79
C LEU A 101 -8.79 18.60 -7.80
N ALA A 102 -8.65 18.09 -6.58
CA ALA A 102 -9.69 18.21 -5.55
C ALA A 102 -9.98 19.66 -5.15
N ILE A 103 -8.96 20.52 -5.12
CA ILE A 103 -9.11 21.95 -4.79
C ILE A 103 -9.64 22.74 -5.98
N LEU A 104 -9.04 22.57 -7.16
CA LEU A 104 -9.28 23.44 -8.31
C LEU A 104 -10.49 23.03 -9.16
N VAL A 105 -10.81 21.73 -9.23
CA VAL A 105 -11.85 21.20 -10.11
C VAL A 105 -13.11 20.81 -9.33
N PHE A 106 -12.95 20.21 -8.16
CA PHE A 106 -14.07 19.68 -7.38
C PHE A 106 -14.53 20.58 -6.23
N ASP A 107 -13.85 21.70 -6.00
CA ASP A 107 -14.15 22.67 -4.93
C ASP A 107 -14.31 22.01 -3.55
N ARG A 108 -13.53 20.94 -3.30
CA ARG A 108 -13.48 20.21 -2.03
C ARG A 108 -12.15 20.53 -1.32
N PRO A 109 -12.01 21.72 -0.71
CA PRO A 109 -10.73 22.19 -0.17
C PRO A 109 -10.22 21.30 0.97
N LEU A 110 -11.10 20.73 1.80
CA LEU A 110 -10.71 19.83 2.88
C LEU A 110 -10.00 18.57 2.37
N VAL A 111 -10.50 17.94 1.31
CA VAL A 111 -9.90 16.73 0.74
C VAL A 111 -8.53 17.05 0.15
N GLY A 112 -8.43 18.16 -0.58
CA GLY A 112 -7.16 18.64 -1.11
C GLY A 112 -6.13 18.97 -0.04
N GLN A 113 -6.54 19.67 1.02
CA GLN A 113 -5.66 19.99 2.16
C GLN A 113 -5.17 18.73 2.87
N VAL A 114 -6.03 17.72 3.08
CA VAL A 114 -5.63 16.44 3.69
C VAL A 114 -4.63 15.70 2.80
N LEU A 115 -4.84 15.65 1.48
CA LEU A 115 -3.91 15.00 0.54
C LEU A 115 -2.54 15.73 0.48
N CYS A 116 -2.56 17.06 0.49
CA CYS A 116 -1.34 17.88 0.56
C CYS A 116 -0.63 17.73 1.91
N GLY A 117 -1.38 17.69 3.01
CA GLY A 117 -0.83 17.45 4.34
C GLY A 117 -0.19 16.07 4.47
N LEU A 118 -0.82 15.04 3.89
CA LEU A 118 -0.27 13.69 3.83
C LEU A 118 1.03 13.62 3.01
N THR A 119 1.11 14.29 1.87
CA THR A 119 2.35 14.36 1.08
C THR A 119 3.46 15.09 1.85
N CYS A 120 3.16 16.21 2.50
CA CYS A 120 4.11 16.92 3.36
C CYS A 120 4.63 16.03 4.51
N LEU A 121 3.73 15.36 5.23
CA LEU A 121 4.10 14.44 6.32
C LEU A 121 4.96 13.28 5.80
N GLN A 122 4.58 12.71 4.66
CA GLN A 122 5.30 11.62 4.01
C GLN A 122 6.73 12.04 3.63
N SER A 123 6.91 13.23 3.08
CA SER A 123 8.25 13.82 2.81
C SER A 123 9.06 14.07 4.08
N LEU A 124 8.45 14.64 5.13
CA LEU A 124 9.12 14.87 6.41
C LEU A 124 9.59 13.56 7.05
N LEU A 125 8.74 12.53 7.08
CA LEU A 125 9.11 11.22 7.59
C LEU A 125 10.28 10.63 6.81
N TYR A 126 10.28 10.76 5.47
CA TYR A 126 11.41 10.32 4.67
C TYR A 126 12.70 11.06 5.04
N THR A 127 12.67 12.38 5.20
CA THR A 127 13.84 13.16 5.62
C THR A 127 14.35 12.76 7.01
N VAL A 128 13.44 12.58 7.98
CA VAL A 128 13.81 12.16 9.35
C VAL A 128 14.42 10.78 9.35
N PHE A 129 13.82 9.81 8.65
CA PHE A 129 14.37 8.47 8.55
C PHE A 129 15.70 8.47 7.80
N TYR A 130 15.82 9.24 6.71
CA TYR A 130 17.07 9.37 5.98
C TYR A 130 18.18 9.89 6.89
N TRP A 131 17.93 10.95 7.64
CA TRP A 131 18.92 11.51 8.58
C TRP A 131 19.27 10.55 9.72
N HIS A 132 18.29 9.80 10.22
CA HIS A 132 18.53 8.78 11.24
C HIS A 132 19.42 7.65 10.70
N TYR A 133 19.12 7.15 9.50
CA TYR A 133 19.89 6.06 8.89
C TYR A 133 21.27 6.50 8.42
N ASP A 134 21.43 7.72 7.90
CA ASP A 134 22.71 8.32 7.52
C ASP A 134 23.67 8.49 8.72
N LYS A 135 23.13 8.62 9.94
CA LYS A 135 23.93 8.65 11.16
C LYS A 135 24.26 7.27 11.74
N VAL A 136 23.47 6.25 11.40
CA VAL A 136 23.56 4.91 11.99
C VAL A 136 24.38 3.97 11.12
N TYR A 137 24.32 4.13 9.79
CA TYR A 137 25.03 3.34 8.79
C TYR A 137 26.14 4.16 8.13
#